data_AF-A0A3M1WQ09-F1
#
_entry.id   AF-A0A3M1WQ09-F1
#
_cell.length_a   1.000
_cell.length_b   1.000
_cell.length_c   1.000
_cell.angle_alpha   90.00
_cell.angle_beta   90.00
_cell.angle_gamma   90.00
#
_symmetry.space_group_name_H-M   'P 1'
#
loop_
_entity.id
_entity.type
_entity.pdbx_description
1 polymer ?
#
loop_
_entity_poly.entity_id
_entity_poly.type
_entity_poly.pdbx_seq_one_letter_code
_entity_poly.pdbx_strand_id
1 'polypeptide(L)' 'MSKIIIDIDGMSCGHCTAAVERALSAVPGVSAVRVTLKPGQAEVEGE' A
#
# COMPACT_ATOMS: atom_id res chain seq x y z
N MET A 1 -15.36 -7.20 0.52
CA MET A 1 -14.00 -7.79 0.62
C MET A 1 -13.36 -7.75 -0.75
N SER A 2 -12.97 -6.53 -1.12
CA SER A 2 -12.35 -6.18 -2.38
C SER A 2 -10.84 -6.15 -2.15
N LYS A 3 -10.07 -6.89 -2.93
CA LYS A 3 -8.60 -6.82 -2.92
C LYS A 3 -8.11 -6.10 -4.16
N ILE A 4 -7.30 -5.07 -3.97
CA ILE A 4 -6.71 -4.26 -5.03
C ILE A 4 -5.19 -4.32 -4.90
N ILE A 5 -4.51 -4.54 -6.01
CA ILE A 5 -3.05 -4.46 -6.10
C ILE A 5 -2.71 -3.20 -6.89
N ILE A 6 -1.85 -2.37 -6.32
CA ILE A 6 -1.41 -1.11 -6.91
C ILE A 6 0.10 -1.21 -7.12
N ASP A 7 0.54 -1.07 -8.37
CA ASP A 7 1.96 -0.91 -8.69
C ASP A 7 2.40 0.53 -8.34
N ILE A 8 3.53 0.65 -7.64
CA ILE A 8 4.05 1.92 -7.15
C ILE A 8 5.48 2.10 -7.63
N ASP A 9 5.61 2.88 -8.70
CA ASP A 9 6.90 3.35 -9.18
C ASP A 9 7.53 4.39 -8.23
N GLY A 10 8.86 4.38 -8.13
CA GLY A 10 9.62 5.39 -7.39
C GLY A 10 9.82 5.13 -5.90
N MET A 11 9.32 4.02 -5.35
CA MET A 11 9.75 3.57 -4.02
C MET A 11 11.21 3.14 -4.06
N SER A 12 12.11 4.04 -3.67
CA SER A 12 13.56 3.86 -3.77
C SER A 12 14.23 3.45 -2.46
N CYS A 13 13.53 3.58 -1.32
CA CYS A 13 14.04 3.14 -0.01
C CYS A 13 12.93 2.73 0.96
N GLY A 14 13.30 2.02 2.03
CA GLY A 14 12.35 1.54 3.06
C GLY A 14 11.63 2.64 3.85
N HIS A 15 12.07 3.90 3.78
CA HIS A 15 11.29 5.01 4.33
C HIS A 15 10.04 5.33 3.49
N CYS A 16 10.09 5.10 2.17
CA CYS A 16 8.97 5.34 1.27
C CYS A 16 7.83 4.35 1.53
N THR A 17 8.11 3.09 1.84
CA THR A 17 7.08 2.06 2.06
C THR A 17 6.22 2.38 3.27
N ALA A 18 6.84 2.80 4.38
CA ALA A 18 6.11 3.13 5.61
C ALA A 18 5.24 4.39 5.46
N ALA A 19 5.64 5.33 4.61
CA ALA A 19 4.84 6.51 4.30
C ALA A 19 3.61 6.14 3.46
N VAL A 20 3.80 5.31 2.43
CA VAL A 20 2.72 4.80 1.56
C VAL A 20 1.71 3.98 2.36
N GLU A 21 2.16 3.06 3.21
CA GLU A 21 1.29 2.20 4.01
C GLU A 21 0.39 3.03 4.94
N ARG A 22 0.96 4.05 5.60
CA ARG A 22 0.21 4.98 6.45
C ARG A 22 -0.82 5.78 5.68
N ALA A 23 -0.46 6.27 4.49
CA ALA A 23 -1.35 7.05 3.65
C ALA A 23 -2.55 6.22 3.18
N LEU A 24 -2.32 4.99 2.70
CA LEU A 24 -3.38 4.09 2.24
C LEU A 24 -4.27 3.60 3.39
N SER A 25 -3.69 3.31 4.56
CA SER A 25 -4.45 2.89 5.75
C SER A 25 -5.36 3.98 6.31
N ALA A 26 -5.09 5.25 6.00
CA ALA A 26 -5.92 6.37 6.41
C ALA A 26 -7.14 6.59 5.50
N VAL A 27 -7.24 5.89 4.38
CA VAL A 27 -8.37 6.01 3.45
C VAL A 27 -9.61 5.33 4.05
N PRO A 28 -10.77 6.02 4.15
CA PRO A 28 -12.00 5.41 4.64
C PRO A 28 -12.40 4.17 3.82
N GLY A 29 -12.77 3.09 4.50
CA GLY A 29 -13.17 1.82 3.87
C GLY A 29 -12.02 0.84 3.62
N VAL A 30 -10.77 1.24 3.87
CA VAL A 30 -9.62 0.33 3.89
C VAL A 30 -9.57 -0.42 5.21
N SER A 31 -9.56 -1.74 5.15
CA SER A 31 -9.47 -2.64 6.31
C SER A 31 -8.05 -3.17 6.51
N ALA A 32 -7.26 -3.33 5.44
CA ALA A 32 -5.86 -3.72 5.53
C ALA A 32 -5.03 -3.15 4.37
N VAL A 33 -3.76 -2.89 4.65
CA VAL A 33 -2.76 -2.50 3.65
C VAL A 33 -1.47 -3.26 3.89
N ARG A 34 -0.82 -3.68 2.81
CA ARG A 34 0.52 -4.25 2.84
C ARG A 34 1.35 -3.68 1.69
N VAL A 35 2.49 -3.06 2.00
CA VAL A 35 3.38 -2.46 1.00
C VAL A 35 4.68 -3.26 0.91
N THR A 36 5.10 -3.59 -0.31
CA THR A 36 6.30 -4.38 -0.60
C THR A 36 7.22 -3.63 -1.55
N LEU A 37 8.45 -3.31 -1.12
CA LEU A 37 9.43 -2.53 -1.90
C LEU A 37 9.89 -3.22 -3.18
N LYS A 38 10.02 -4.55 -3.16
CA LYS A 38 10.31 -5.38 -4.33
C LYS A 38 9.24 -6.47 -4.38
N PRO A 39 8.28 -6.43 -5.32
CA PRO A 39 8.32 -5.78 -6.64
C PRO A 39 7.97 -4.28 -6.71
N GLY A 40 7.56 -3.63 -5.63
CA GLY A 40 7.14 -2.23 -5.66
C GLY A 40 5.61 -2.11 -5.73
N GLN A 41 4.92 -2.77 -4.81
CA GLN A 41 3.47 -2.93 -4.85
C GLN A 41 2.82 -2.64 -3.49
N ALA A 42 1.60 -2.13 -3.51
CA ALA A 42 0.72 -2.05 -2.36
C ALA A 42 -0.53 -2.92 -2.58
N GLU A 43 -0.76 -3.84 -1.67
CA GLU A 43 -1.99 -4.62 -1.59
C GLU A 43 -2.92 -3.92 -0.60
N VAL A 44 -4.13 -3.59 -1.05
CA VAL A 44 -5.16 -2.91 -0.25
C VAL A 44 -6.39 -3.80 -0.20
N GLU A 45 -6.90 -4.03 1.00
CA GLU A 45 -8.15 -4.72 1.25
C GLU A 45 -9.13 -3.72 1.86
N GLY A 46 -10.35 -3.71 1.32
CA GLY A 46 -11.40 -2.82 1.76
C GLY A 46 -12.78 -3.46 1.59
N GLU A 47 -13.77 -2.84 2.23
CA GLU A 47 -15.14 -3.35 2.22
C GLU A 47 -15.76 -3.30 0.82
#